data_AF-G0PA42-F1
#
_entry.id   AF-G0PA42-F1
#
_cell.length_a   1.000
_cell.length_b   1.000
_cell.length_c   1.000
_cell.angle_alpha   90.00
_cell.angle_beta   90.00
_cell.angle_gamma   90.00
#
_symmetry.space_group_name_H-M   'P 1'
#
loop_
_entity.id
_entity.type
_entity.pdbx_description
1 polymer ?
#
loop_
_entity_poly.entity_id
_entity_poly.type
_entity_poly.pdbx_seq_one_letter_code
_entity_poly.pdbx_strand_id
1 'polypeptide(L)' 'MGTFTATYFLKTAFWDKRVLWTATLAVAFFARCWENADYHRAEMMKGDSRMFADRQKQLSPHSDFWKY' A
#
# COMPACT_ATOMS: atom_id res chain seq x y z
N MET A 1 33.45 -16.08 -18.05
CA MET A 1 32.54 -15.00 -17.63
C MET A 1 31.46 -14.91 -18.69
N GLY A 2 30.26 -15.43 -18.39
CA GLY A 2 29.23 -15.75 -19.37
C GLY A 2 28.66 -14.52 -20.08
N THR A 3 28.43 -14.65 -21.38
CA THR A 3 27.82 -13.65 -22.26
C THR A 3 26.44 -13.26 -21.75
N PHE A 4 26.36 -12.08 -21.14
CA PHE A 4 25.13 -11.47 -20.62
C PHE A 4 24.23 -11.07 -21.80
N THR A 5 23.55 -12.04 -22.40
CA THR A 5 22.57 -11.80 -23.46
C THR A 5 21.24 -11.46 -22.80
N ALA A 6 20.62 -10.35 -23.24
CA ALA A 6 19.37 -9.84 -22.66
C ALA A 6 18.25 -10.90 -22.65
N THR A 7 18.24 -11.79 -23.63
CA THR A 7 17.31 -12.92 -23.73
C THR A 7 17.53 -13.97 -22.64
N TYR A 8 18.79 -14.25 -22.28
CA TYR A 8 19.13 -15.18 -21.20
C TYR A 8 18.74 -14.60 -19.84
N PHE A 9 18.95 -13.29 -19.64
CA PHE A 9 18.49 -12.58 -18.45
C PHE A 9 16.97 -12.60 -18.32
N LEU A 10 16.21 -12.32 -19.38
CA LEU A 10 14.75 -12.37 -19.35
C LEU A 10 14.23 -13.77 -19.01
N LYS A 11 14.82 -14.82 -19.58
CA LYS A 11 14.46 -16.21 -19.26
C LYS A 11 14.71 -16.54 -17.80
N THR A 12 15.90 -16.23 -17.28
CA THR A 12 16.24 -16.56 -15.89
C THR A 12 15.51 -15.69 -14.87
N ALA A 13 15.32 -14.41 -15.15
CA ALA A 13 14.68 -13.47 -14.22
C ALA A 13 13.15 -13.65 -14.17
N PHE A 14 12.48 -13.89 -15.30
CA PHE A 14 11.02 -13.98 -15.34
C PHE A 14 10.51 -15.41 -15.46
N TRP A 15 11.07 -16.21 -16.36
CA TRP A 15 10.52 -17.55 -16.66
C TRP A 15 10.84 -18.56 -15.55
N ASP A 16 12.11 -18.64 -15.15
CA ASP A 16 12.55 -19.58 -14.11
C ASP A 16 12.04 -19.19 -12.71
N LYS A 17 11.71 -17.91 -12.50
CA LYS A 17 11.19 -17.37 -11.24
C LYS A 17 9.69 -17.06 -11.28
N ARG A 18 8.95 -17.58 -12.24
CA ARG A 18 7.49 -17.33 -12.40
C ARG A 18 6.69 -17.53 -11.11
N VAL A 19 7.00 -18.56 -10.32
CA VAL A 19 6.31 -18.85 -9.05
C VAL A 19 6.57 -17.76 -8.01
N LEU A 20 7.81 -17.28 -7.92
CA LEU A 20 8.18 -16.17 -7.05
C LEU A 20 7.46 -14.88 -7.47
N TRP A 21 7.39 -14.58 -8.77
CA TRP A 21 6.63 -13.44 -9.26
C TRP A 21 5.14 -13.53 -8.93
N THR A 22 4.52 -14.69 -9.15
CA THR A 22 3.11 -14.89 -8.77
C THR A 22 2.89 -14.76 -7.27
N ALA A 23 3.81 -15.27 -6.46
CA ALA A 23 3.75 -15.13 -5.01
C ALA A 23 3.91 -13.67 -4.57
N THR A 24 4.83 -12.91 -5.18
CA THR A 24 4.98 -11.48 -4.89
C THR A 24 3.74 -10.67 -5.24
N LEU A 25 3.06 -11.00 -6.35
CA LEU A 25 1.80 -10.33 -6.70
C LEU A 25 0.69 -10.64 -5.70
N ALA A 26 0.58 -11.90 -5.26
CA ALA A 26 -0.38 -12.28 -4.22
C ALA A 26 -0.09 -11.55 -2.90
N VAL A 27 1.18 -11.54 -2.45
CA VAL A 27 1.59 -10.83 -1.22
C VAL A 27 1.32 -9.34 -1.34
N ALA A 28 1.64 -8.71 -2.47
CA ALA A 28 1.36 -7.29 -2.68
C ALA A 28 -0.14 -6.97 -2.64
N PHE A 29 -0.97 -7.83 -3.22
CA PHE A 29 -2.42 -7.69 -3.16
C PHE A 29 -2.95 -7.81 -1.72
N PHE A 30 -2.54 -8.86 -1.00
CA PHE A 30 -2.94 -9.06 0.39
C PHE A 30 -2.46 -7.92 1.29
N ALA A 31 -1.22 -7.45 1.12
CA ALA A 31 -0.70 -6.31 1.86
C ALA A 31 -1.55 -5.06 1.61
N ARG A 32 -1.98 -4.79 0.37
CA ARG A 32 -2.83 -3.64 0.07
C ARG A 32 -4.23 -3.76 0.66
N CYS A 33 -4.82 -4.95 0.63
CA CYS A 33 -6.12 -5.20 1.27
C CYS A 33 -6.03 -5.04 2.80
N TRP A 34 -4.94 -5.55 3.39
CA TRP A 34 -4.67 -5.43 4.82
C TRP A 34 -4.55 -3.97 5.23
N GLU A 35 -3.73 -3.21 4.51
CA GLU A 35 -3.52 -1.80 4.83
C GLU A 35 -4.80 -0.98 4.70
N ASN A 36 -5.60 -1.23 3.65
CA ASN A 36 -6.89 -0.56 3.50
C ASN A 36 -7.87 -0.87 4.65
N ALA A 37 -7.86 -2.10 5.17
CA ALA A 37 -8.70 -2.49 6.30
C ALA A 37 -8.27 -1.79 7.60
N ASP A 38 -6.96 -1.72 7.85
CA ASP A 38 -6.41 -1.02 9.01
C ASP A 38 -6.64 0.49 8.91
N TYR A 39 -6.44 1.08 7.72
CA TYR A 39 -6.80 2.48 7.47
C TYR A 39 -8.26 2.72 7.81
N HIS A 40 -9.21 1.95 7.25
CA HIS A 40 -10.63 2.11 7.55
C HIS A 40 -10.97 2.02 9.04
N ARG A 41 -10.34 1.10 9.78
CA ARG A 41 -10.51 1.02 11.23
C ARG A 41 -10.01 2.27 11.93
N ALA A 42 -8.86 2.80 11.50
CA ALA A 42 -8.28 4.01 12.05
C ALA A 42 -9.08 5.27 11.64
N GLU A 43 -9.71 5.27 10.47
CA GLU A 43 -10.62 6.33 10.03
C GLU A 43 -11.85 6.47 10.94
N MET A 44 -12.30 5.38 11.58
CA MET A 44 -13.40 5.46 12.56
C MET A 44 -13.05 6.29 13.80
N MET A 45 -11.76 6.52 14.05
CA MET A 45 -11.27 7.36 15.16
C MET A 45 -11.11 8.84 14.75
N LYS A 46 -11.43 9.21 13.50
CA LYS A 46 -11.36 10.60 13.01
C LYS A 46 -12.30 11.49 13.84
N GLY A 47 -11.75 12.53 14.45
CA GLY A 47 -12.50 13.53 15.21
C GLY A 47 -12.74 13.20 16.69
N ASP A 48 -12.50 11.95 17.12
CA ASP A 48 -12.72 11.55 18.52
C ASP A 48 -11.57 11.95 19.47
N SER A 49 -10.43 12.38 18.93
CA SER A 49 -9.29 12.80 19.73
C SER A 49 -9.48 14.19 20.35
N ARG A 50 -9.34 14.29 21.68
CA ARG A 50 -9.40 15.59 22.41
C ARG A 50 -8.33 16.59 21.95
N MET A 51 -7.17 16.09 21.50
CA MET A 51 -6.04 16.92 21.08
C MET A 51 -6.28 17.68 19.77
N PHE A 52 -7.15 17.17 18.88
CA PHE A 52 -7.42 17.76 17.56
C PHE A 52 -8.86 18.27 17.41
N ALA A 53 -9.64 18.31 18.50
CA ALA A 53 -11.03 18.76 18.50
C ALA A 53 -11.19 20.21 17.98
N ASP A 54 -10.21 21.08 18.23
CA ASP A 54 -10.26 22.46 17.74
C ASP A 54 -9.86 22.60 16.27
N ARG A 55 -8.99 21.73 15.75
CA ARG A 55 -8.69 21.67 14.30
C ARG A 55 -9.92 21.20 13.52
N GLN A 56 -10.68 20.25 14.07
CA GLN A 56 -11.92 19.78 13.45
C GLN A 56 -12.92 20.90 13.20
N LYS A 57 -13.02 21.88 14.12
CA LYS A 57 -13.93 23.04 13.99
C LYS A 57 -13.47 24.07 12.95
N GLN A 58 -12.18 24.09 12.61
CA GLN A 58 -11.61 25.01 11.62
C GLN A 58 -11.69 24.48 10.19
N LEU A 59 -11.83 23.15 10.04
CA LEU A 59 -11.94 22.49 8.76
C LEU A 59 -13.39 22.53 8.22
N SER A 60 -13.53 22.56 6.90
CA SER A 60 -14.86 22.58 6.28
C SER A 60 -15.60 21.25 6.50
N PRO A 61 -16.95 21.23 6.55
CA PRO A 61 -17.76 20.07 7.00
C PRO A 61 -17.56 18.74 6.24
N HIS A 62 -16.79 18.72 5.16
CA HIS A 62 -16.54 17.55 4.31
C HIS A 62 -15.06 17.37 3.94
N SER A 63 -14.16 18.07 4.64
CA SER A 63 -12.72 17.91 4.43
C SER A 63 -12.16 16.77 5.28
N ASP A 64 -11.24 16.01 4.71
CA ASP A 64 -10.63 14.87 5.39
C ASP A 64 -9.60 15.36 6.42
N PHE A 65 -9.90 15.19 7.71
CA PHE A 65 -9.08 15.70 8.82
C PHE A 65 -7.64 15.17 8.85
N TRP A 66 -7.36 14.05 8.17
CA TRP A 66 -6.03 13.45 8.16
C TRP A 66 -5.15 13.92 6.99
N LYS A 67 -5.75 14.60 6.02
CA LYS A 67 -5.05 15.14 4.86
C LYS A 67 -4.42 16.52 5.13
N TYR A 68 -4.77 17.15 6.25
CA TYR A 68 -4.37 18.50 6.66
C TYR A 68 -3.76 18.49 8.08
#